data_AF-A0A964QVM7-F1
#
_entry.id   AF-A0A964QVM7-F1
#
_cell.length_a   1.000
_cell.length_b   1.000
_cell.length_c   1.000
_cell.angle_alpha   90.00
_cell.angle_beta   90.00
_cell.angle_gamma   90.00
#
_symmetry.space_group_name_H-M   'P 1'
#
loop_
_entity.id
_entity.type
_entity.pdbx_description
1 polymer ?
#
loop_
_entity_poly.entity_id
_entity_poly.type
_entity_poly.pdbx_seq_one_letter_code
_entity_poly.pdbx_strand_id
1 'polypeptide(L)'
;MANNIQRKDLFQGLGNIKKVEQWLKAGDKLGLRVCGGSKHPSTIRNPNMPDDEGSASLIATIPNNLHRHMNQVIFKEFLKFGVQEESLWKALGILK
;
A
#
# COMPACT_ATOMS: atom_id res chain seq x y z
N MET A 1 10.31 4.64 12.72
CA MET A 1 11.50 4.70 11.84
C MET A 1 11.21 3.88 10.59
N ALA A 2 10.82 4.52 9.49
CA ALA A 2 10.57 3.90 8.17
C ALA A 2 11.44 4.61 7.11
N ASN A 3 12.71 4.89 7.46
CA ASN A 3 13.54 5.86 6.74
C ASN A 3 14.57 5.25 5.79
N ASN A 4 14.76 3.93 5.77
CA ASN A 4 15.72 3.27 4.87
C ASN A 4 14.99 2.56 3.72
N ILE A 5 14.41 3.36 2.82
CA ILE A 5 14.00 2.85 1.51
C ILE A 5 15.29 2.65 0.70
N GLN A 6 15.53 1.41 0.27
CA GLN A 6 16.73 1.00 -0.44
C GLN A 6 16.75 1.57 -1.87
N ARG A 7 15.62 1.47 -2.59
CA ARG A 7 15.51 1.92 -4.00
C ARG A 7 14.86 3.30 -4.10
N LYS A 8 15.65 4.33 -3.79
CA LYS A 8 15.20 5.74 -3.74
C LYS A 8 14.70 6.26 -5.09
N ASP A 9 15.25 5.77 -6.20
CA ASP A 9 14.84 6.08 -7.57
C ASP A 9 13.40 5.61 -7.85
N LEU A 10 13.07 4.36 -7.52
CA LEU A 10 11.71 3.82 -7.64
C LEU A 10 10.74 4.57 -6.73
N PHE A 11 11.18 4.92 -5.52
CA PHE A 11 10.40 5.71 -4.59
C PHE A 11 10.11 7.14 -5.08
N GLN A 12 11.02 7.75 -5.84
CA GLN A 12 10.75 9.02 -6.53
C GLN A 12 9.73 8.83 -7.66
N GLY A 13 9.79 7.70 -8.37
CA GLY A 13 8.91 7.31 -9.47
C GLY A 13 7.49 6.86 -9.07
N LEU A 14 7.21 6.70 -7.77
CA LEU A 14 5.87 6.34 -7.27
C LEU A 14 4.75 7.31 -7.70
N GLY A 15 5.09 8.53 -8.13
CA GLY A 15 4.13 9.46 -8.73
C GLY A 15 3.42 8.94 -9.99
N ASN A 16 3.95 7.89 -10.62
CA ASN A 16 3.39 7.27 -11.82
C ASN A 16 2.21 6.33 -11.52
N ILE A 17 2.02 5.91 -10.27
CA ILE A 17 0.85 5.14 -9.86
C ILE A 17 -0.34 6.10 -9.73
N LYS A 18 -1.31 5.97 -10.63
CA LYS A 18 -2.49 6.84 -10.69
C LYS A 18 -3.78 6.16 -10.28
N LYS A 19 -3.82 4.82 -10.35
CA LYS A 19 -5.05 4.06 -10.10
C LYS A 19 -5.00 3.38 -8.74
N VAL A 20 -6.05 3.59 -7.95
CA VAL A 20 -6.29 2.91 -6.66
C VAL A 20 -6.17 1.40 -6.82
N GLU A 21 -6.71 0.85 -7.90
CA GLU A 21 -6.66 -0.58 -8.23
C GLU A 21 -5.24 -1.16 -8.24
N GLN A 22 -4.20 -0.37 -8.55
CA GLN A 22 -2.82 -0.86 -8.52
C GLN A 22 -2.37 -1.18 -7.09
N TRP A 23 -2.76 -0.35 -6.13
CA TRP A 23 -2.50 -0.60 -4.71
C TRP A 23 -3.34 -1.75 -4.17
N LEU A 24 -4.61 -1.87 -4.61
CA LEU A 24 -5.47 -2.97 -4.19
C LEU A 24 -4.95 -4.32 -4.70
N LYS A 25 -4.58 -4.40 -5.98
CA LYS A 25 -3.96 -5.59 -6.57
C LYS A 25 -2.63 -5.92 -5.91
N ALA A 26 -1.85 -4.91 -5.52
CA ALA A 26 -0.61 -5.14 -4.79
C ALA A 26 -0.87 -5.71 -3.39
N GLY A 27 -1.84 -5.17 -2.66
CA GLY A 27 -2.27 -5.70 -1.37
C GLY A 27 -2.74 -7.15 -1.46
N ASP A 28 -3.60 -7.44 -2.44
CA ASP A 28 -4.11 -8.80 -2.71
C ASP A 28 -2.98 -9.80 -3.02
N LYS A 29 -2.03 -9.44 -3.90
CA LYS A 29 -0.84 -10.26 -4.20
C LYS A 29 0.05 -10.51 -2.99
N LEU A 30 0.07 -9.59 -2.02
CA LEU A 30 0.82 -9.72 -0.78
C LEU A 30 0.05 -10.52 0.28
N GLY A 31 -1.12 -11.06 -0.06
CA GLY A 31 -1.98 -11.80 0.86
C GLY A 31 -2.66 -10.91 1.91
N LEU A 32 -2.71 -9.60 1.67
CA LEU A 32 -3.35 -8.65 2.58
C LEU A 32 -4.84 -8.55 2.27
N ARG A 33 -5.63 -8.24 3.30
CA ARG A 33 -7.08 -8.10 3.14
C ARG A 33 -7.38 -6.75 2.54
N VAL A 34 -8.09 -6.74 1.40
CA VAL A 34 -8.56 -5.51 0.77
C VAL A 34 -10.01 -5.26 1.14
N CYS A 35 -10.29 -4.11 1.75
CA CYS A 35 -11.63 -3.72 2.20
C CYS A 35 -12.09 -2.43 1.52
N GLY A 36 -13.25 -2.49 0.85
CA GLY A 36 -13.93 -1.33 0.28
C GLY A 36 -13.92 -1.25 -1.26
N GLY A 37 -14.85 -0.45 -1.80
CA GLY A 37 -15.03 -0.21 -3.22
C GLY A 37 -16.45 0.28 -3.53
N SER A 38 -16.66 1.61 -3.55
CA SER A 38 -17.70 2.32 -4.33
C SER A 38 -17.95 3.75 -3.82
N LYS A 39 -18.06 3.99 -2.50
CA LYS A 39 -18.34 5.32 -1.90
C LYS A 39 -17.29 5.85 -0.90
N HIS A 40 -16.46 4.98 -0.34
CA HIS A 40 -15.40 5.33 0.63
C HIS A 40 -14.02 4.96 0.08
N PRO A 41 -12.95 5.62 0.55
CA PRO A 41 -11.59 5.24 0.18
C PRO A 41 -11.33 3.78 0.53
N SER A 42 -10.72 3.04 -0.39
CA SER A 42 -10.36 1.64 -0.19
C SER A 42 -9.29 1.51 0.89
N THR A 43 -9.34 0.45 1.69
CA THR A 43 -8.39 0.20 2.78
C THR A 43 -7.72 -1.15 2.58
N ILE A 44 -6.46 -1.23 3.00
CA ILE A 44 -5.67 -2.44 3.08
C ILE A 44 -5.52 -2.79 4.55
N ARG A 45 -5.82 -4.03 4.91
CA ARG A 45 -5.89 -4.50 6.29
C ARG A 45 -5.11 -5.79 6.49
N ASN A 46 -4.69 -5.99 7.73
CA ASN A 46 -4.01 -7.19 8.18
C ASN A 46 -5.01 -8.37 8.17
N PRO A 47 -4.74 -9.45 7.42
CA PRO A 47 -5.64 -10.61 7.34
C PRO A 47 -5.73 -11.38 8.66
N ASN A 48 -4.72 -11.28 9.53
CA ASN A 48 -4.65 -12.03 10.79
C ASN A 48 -5.39 -11.34 11.95
N MET A 49 -5.89 -10.12 11.75
CA MET A 49 -6.69 -9.40 12.73
C MET A 49 -8.12 -9.24 12.19
N PRO A 50 -9.11 -9.95 12.75
CA PRO A 50 -10.48 -9.95 12.24
C PRO A 50 -11.26 -8.66 12.57
N ASP A 51 -10.65 -7.70 13.27
CA ASP A 51 -11.31 -6.49 13.71
C ASP A 51 -11.48 -5.49 12.55
N ASP A 52 -12.64 -5.54 11.90
CA ASP A 52 -12.99 -4.69 10.75
C ASP A 52 -13.31 -3.24 11.12
N GLU A 53 -13.38 -2.89 12.40
CA GLU A 53 -13.66 -1.52 12.85
C GLU A 53 -12.46 -0.88 13.57
N GLY A 54 -11.51 -1.69 14.01
CA GLY A 54 -10.35 -1.29 14.78
C GLY A 54 -9.20 -0.76 13.94
N SER A 55 -8.58 0.31 14.42
CA SER A 55 -7.37 0.89 13.84
C SER A 55 -6.17 -0.08 13.81
N ALA A 56 -6.23 -1.16 14.60
CA ALA A 56 -5.18 -2.16 14.71
C ALA A 56 -5.05 -3.04 13.45
N SER A 57 -6.14 -3.29 12.73
CA SER A 57 -6.10 -4.06 11.48
C SER A 57 -5.75 -3.19 10.28
N LEU A 58 -5.85 -1.86 10.38
CA LEU A 58 -5.60 -0.94 9.26
C LEU A 58 -4.10 -0.83 8.95
N ILE A 59 -3.72 -1.24 7.74
CA ILE A 59 -2.35 -1.08 7.23
C ILE A 59 -2.25 0.25 6.49
N ALA A 60 -3.14 0.48 5.51
CA ALA A 60 -3.11 1.69 4.70
C ALA A 60 -4.50 2.07 4.20
N THR A 61 -4.77 3.37 4.16
CA THR A 61 -5.94 3.93 3.48
C THR A 61 -5.51 4.45 2.12
N ILE A 62 -6.20 4.00 1.06
CA ILE A 62 -5.94 4.38 -0.33
C ILE A 62 -7.00 5.40 -0.75
N PRO A 63 -6.67 6.70 -0.80
CA PRO A 63 -7.60 7.71 -1.25
C PRO A 63 -7.81 7.64 -2.76
N ASN A 64 -8.95 8.15 -3.23
CA ASN A 64 -9.29 8.17 -4.65
C ASN A 64 -8.37 9.08 -5.50
N ASN A 65 -7.74 10.07 -4.87
CA ASN A 65 -6.81 10.98 -5.53
C ASN A 65 -5.35 10.64 -5.20
N LEU A 66 -4.71 9.90 -6.09
CA LEU A 66 -3.32 9.47 -5.94
C LEU A 66 -2.35 10.46 -6.61
N HIS A 67 -1.41 10.93 -5.81
CA HIS A 67 -0.29 11.76 -6.24
C HIS A 67 0.99 11.30 -5.55
N ARG A 68 2.14 11.81 -5.98
CA ARG A 68 3.47 11.34 -5.54
C ARG A 68 3.59 11.24 -4.03
N HIS A 69 3.25 12.30 -3.30
CA HIS A 69 3.34 12.30 -1.84
C HIS A 69 2.45 11.24 -1.20
N MET A 70 1.19 11.12 -1.64
CA MET A 70 0.28 10.10 -1.14
C MET A 70 0.78 8.67 -1.40
N ASN A 71 1.26 8.38 -2.61
CA ASN A 71 1.82 7.06 -2.93
C ASN A 71 3.04 6.73 -2.05
N GLN A 72 3.87 7.74 -1.75
CA GLN A 72 5.01 7.59 -0.85
C GLN A 72 4.59 7.34 0.60
N VAL A 73 3.52 7.97 1.07
CA VAL A 73 2.93 7.71 2.40
C VAL A 73 2.39 6.28 2.47
N ILE A 74 1.57 5.88 1.50
CA ILE A 74 1.03 4.51 1.42
C ILE A 74 2.18 3.50 1.44
N PHE A 75 3.18 3.69 0.59
CA PHE A 75 4.34 2.80 0.53
C PHE A 75 5.02 2.63 1.90
N LYS A 76 5.22 3.73 2.63
CA LYS A 76 5.82 3.70 3.97
C LYS A 76 4.96 2.97 4.99
N GLU A 77 3.63 3.09 4.92
CA GLU A 77 2.74 2.36 5.83
C GLU A 77 2.82 0.84 5.62
N PHE A 78 2.91 0.37 4.37
CA PHE A 78 3.18 -1.05 4.08
C PHE A 78 4.52 -1.51 4.67
N LEU A 79 5.59 -0.72 4.52
CA LEU A 79 6.89 -1.05 5.11
C LEU A 79 6.84 -1.08 6.64
N LYS A 80 6.13 -0.12 7.24
CA LYS A 80 5.95 0.00 8.70
C LYS A 80 5.20 -1.19 9.27
N PHE A 81 4.25 -1.75 8.52
CA PHE A 81 3.57 -3.00 8.87
C PHE A 81 4.51 -4.22 8.82
N GLY A 82 5.61 -4.14 8.06
CA GLY A 82 6.58 -5.23 7.91
C GLY A 82 6.57 -5.89 6.54
N VAL A 83 5.86 -5.33 5.55
CA VAL A 83 5.99 -5.79 4.16
C VAL A 83 7.40 -5.50 3.68
N GLN A 84 8.05 -6.50 3.11
CA GLN A 84 9.38 -6.32 2.54
C GLN A 84 9.32 -5.41 1.31
N GLU A 85 10.24 -4.45 1.26
CA GLU A 85 10.32 -3.46 0.17
C GLU A 85 10.32 -4.12 -1.22
N GLU A 86 11.14 -5.16 -1.42
CA GLU A 86 11.22 -5.85 -2.71
C GLU A 86 9.90 -6.52 -3.09
N SER A 87 9.23 -7.16 -2.13
CA SER A 87 7.94 -7.81 -2.37
C SER A 87 6.88 -6.78 -2.77
N LEU A 88 6.88 -5.60 -2.15
CA LEU A 88 5.98 -4.52 -2.50
C LEU A 88 6.24 -3.97 -3.91
N TRP A 89 7.51 -3.81 -4.29
CA TRP A 89 7.89 -3.40 -5.65
C TRP A 89 7.44 -4.41 -6.71
N LYS A 90 7.58 -5.72 -6.43
CA LYS A 90 7.11 -6.81 -7.29
C LYS A 90 5.58 -6.84 -7.37
N ALA A 91 4.90 -6.66 -6.25
CA ALA A 91 3.43 -6.61 -6.19
C ALA A 91 2.87 -5.45 -7.03
N LEU A 92 3.51 -4.28 -6.97
CA LEU A 92 3.21 -3.10 -7.80
C LEU A 92 3.60 -3.25 -9.28
N GLY A 93 4.32 -4.32 -9.65
CA GLY A 93 4.80 -4.57 -11.01
C GLY A 93 5.91 -3.63 -11.48
N ILE A 94 6.59 -2.96 -10.55
CA ILE A 94 7.71 -2.06 -10.82
C ILE A 94 9.01 -2.87 -10.94
N LEU A 95 9.16 -3.91 -10.11
CA LEU A 95 10.20 -4.91 -10.25
C LEU A 95 9.61 -6.21 -10.79
N LYS A 96 10.40 -6.92 -11.61
CA LYS A 96 10.09 -8.27 -12.08
C LYS A 96 10.64 -9.31 -11.11
#